data_AF-A0A938B4W9-F1
#
_entry.id   AF-A0A938B4W9-F1
#
_cell.length_a   1.000
_cell.length_b   1.000
_cell.length_c   1.000
_cell.angle_alpha   90.00
_cell.angle_beta   90.00
_cell.angle_gamma   90.00
#
_symmetry.space_group_name_H-M   'P 1'
#
loop_
_entity.id
_entity.type
_entity.pdbx_description
1 polymer ?
#
loop_
_entity_poly.entity_id
_entity_poly.type
_entity_poly.pdbx_seq_one_letter_code
_entity_poly.pdbx_strand_id
1 'polypeptide(L)' 'MDYDPIRLEVFKNLLSGIAEEMGVTLCRTAFSPNIKERKDFSCALFDSA' A
#
# COMPACT_ATOMS: atom_id res chain seq x y z
N MET A 1 -3.84 20.41 17.96
CA MET A 1 -4.67 19.68 17.00
C MET A 1 -5.25 18.50 17.74
N ASP A 2 -6.55 18.52 17.99
CA ASP A 2 -7.25 17.37 18.54
C ASP A 2 -7.71 16.51 17.35
N TYR A 3 -7.20 15.29 17.24
CA TYR A 3 -7.52 14.38 16.13
C TYR A 3 -8.54 13.37 16.63
N ASP A 4 -9.68 13.27 15.95
CA ASP A 4 -10.68 12.24 16.23
C ASP A 4 -10.04 10.85 16.05
N PRO A 5 -9.88 10.05 17.12
CA PRO A 5 -9.23 8.76 17.07
C PRO A 5 -9.92 7.78 16.11
N ILE A 6 -11.26 7.87 15.98
CA ILE A 6 -12.03 7.01 15.09
C ILE A 6 -11.67 7.33 13.64
N ARG A 7 -11.67 8.62 13.30
CA ARG A 7 -11.33 9.08 11.95
C ARG A 7 -9.89 8.74 11.58
N LEU A 8 -8.96 8.85 12.52
CA LEU A 8 -7.55 8.48 12.31
C LEU A 8 -7.41 6.99 11.98
N GLU A 9 -8.07 6.11 12.73
CA GLU A 9 -8.00 4.67 12.50
C GLU A 9 -8.65 4.28 11.16
N VAL A 10 -9.76 4.92 10.77
CA VAL A 10 -10.38 4.72 9.45
C VAL A 10 -9.41 5.07 8.33
N PHE A 11 -8.75 6.23 8.40
CA PHE A 11 -7.79 6.63 7.36
C PHE A 11 -6.56 5.72 7.31
N LYS A 12 -6.04 5.31 8.47
CA LYS A 12 -4.91 4.38 8.53
C LYS A 12 -5.24 3.07 7.81
N ASN A 13 -6.42 2.48 8.08
CA ASN A 13 -6.83 1.24 7.42
C ASN A 13 -7.06 1.44 5.91
N LEU A 14 -7.69 2.55 5.52
CA LEU A 14 -7.89 2.88 4.11
C LEU A 14 -6.56 3.01 3.34
N LEU A 15 -5.63 3.80 3.86
CA LEU A 15 -4.34 4.05 3.21
C LEU A 15 -3.47 2.78 3.16
N SER A 16 -3.51 1.98 4.22
CA SER A 16 -2.81 0.68 4.27
C SER A 16 -3.40 -0.29 3.23
N GLY A 17 -4.73 -0.36 3.14
CA GLY A 17 -5.43 -1.20 2.17
C GLY A 17 -5.11 -0.83 0.72
N ILE A 18 -5.04 0.47 0.40
CA ILE A 18 -4.65 0.93 -0.94
C ILE A 18 -3.24 0.42 -1.30
N ALA A 19 -2.26 0.57 -0.40
CA ALA A 19 -0.90 0.11 -0.65
C ALA A 19 -0.82 -1.43 -0.82
N GLU A 20 -1.64 -2.18 -0.08
CA GLU A 20 -1.73 -3.63 -0.20
C GLU A 20 -2.33 -4.07 -1.55
N GLU A 21 -3.46 -3.48 -1.96
CA GLU A 21 -4.09 -3.76 -3.25
C GLU A 21 -3.19 -3.43 -4.44
N MET A 22 -2.43 -2.32 -4.35
CA MET A 22 -1.38 -1.97 -5.32
C MET A 22 -0.35 -3.09 -5.43
N GLY A 23 0.13 -3.60 -4.29
CA GLY A 23 1.12 -4.67 -4.25
C GLY A 23 0.63 -5.99 -4.84
N VAL A 24 -0.62 -6.37 -4.54
CA VAL A 24 -1.27 -7.55 -5.13
C VAL A 24 -1.38 -7.40 -6.64
N THR A 25 -1.81 -6.24 -7.11
CA THR A 25 -1.99 -5.97 -8.55
C THR A 25 -0.65 -6.00 -9.29
N LEU A 26 0.39 -5.38 -8.73
CA LEU A 26 1.75 -5.39 -9.28
C LEU A 26 2.30 -6.82 -9.36
N CYS A 27 2.19 -7.60 -8.29
CA CYS A 27 2.68 -8.99 -8.28
C CYS A 27 1.96 -9.88 -9.31
N ARG A 28 0.64 -9.71 -9.48
CA ARG A 28 -0.17 -10.51 -10.42
C ARG A 28 0.14 -10.23 -11.88
N THR A 29 0.52 -8.99 -12.19
CA THR A 29 0.77 -8.52 -13.57
C THR A 29 2.24 -8.57 -13.97
N ALA A 30 3.16 -8.74 -13.02
CA ALA A 30 4.59 -8.75 -13.29
C ALA A 30 5.07 -10.00 -14.06
N PHE A 31 5.98 -9.78 -15.01
CA PHE A 31 6.73 -10.83 -15.69
C PHE A 31 8.11 -11.10 -15.07
N SER A 32 8.67 -10.14 -14.32
CA SER A 32 9.99 -10.26 -13.68
C SER A 32 9.95 -11.29 -12.54
N PRO A 33 10.84 -12.31 -12.53
CA PRO A 33 10.94 -13.26 -11.42
C PRO A 33 11.26 -12.59 -10.08
N ASN A 34 12.02 -11.49 -10.09
CA ASN A 34 12.28 -10.73 -8.86
C ASN A 34 10.98 -10.19 -8.24
N ILE A 35 10.00 -9.78 -9.06
CA ILE A 35 8.72 -9.25 -8.57
C ILE A 35 7.72 -10.38 -8.34
N LYS A 36 7.56 -11.30 -9.30
CA LYS A 36 6.51 -12.33 -9.28
C LYS A 36 6.79 -13.48 -8.30
N GLU A 37 8.05 -13.92 -8.23
CA GLU A 37 8.44 -15.10 -7.45
C GLU A 37 9.13 -14.69 -6.15
N ARG A 38 10.15 -13.83 -6.25
CA ARG A 38 10.92 -13.38 -5.08
C ARG A 38 10.21 -12.31 -4.26
N LYS A 39 9.15 -11.70 -4.81
CA LYS A 39 8.38 -10.60 -4.19
C LYS A 39 9.27 -9.46 -3.67
N ASP A 40 10.34 -9.19 -4.42
CA ASP A 40 11.31 -8.15 -4.13
C ASP A 40 10.79 -6.80 -4.68
N PHE A 41 9.76 -6.29 -4.02
CA PHE A 41 9.13 -5.00 -4.31
C PHE A 41 8.36 -4.49 -3.09
N SER A 42 8.03 -3.19 -3.09
CA SER A 42 7.13 -2.58 -2.12
C SER A 42 6.21 -1.57 -2.81
N CYS A 43 5.11 -1.23 -2.15
CA CYS A 43 4.17 -0.20 -2.58
C CYS A 43 3.93 0.75 -1.41
N ALA A 44 3.93 2.05 -1.70
CA ALA A 44 3.77 3.10 -0.70
C ALA A 44 2.99 4.28 -1.28
N LEU A 45 2.26 4.97 -0.40
CA LEU A 45 1.62 6.24 -0.69
C LEU A 45 2.49 7.35 -0.11
N PHE A 46 2.64 8.42 -0.88
CA PHE A 46 3.35 9.61 -0.47
C PHE A 46 2.36 10.78 -0.49
N ASP A 47 2.57 11.73 0.42
CA ASP A 47 1.94 13.03 0.28
C ASP A 47 2.71 13.86 -0.76
N SER A 48 2.35 15.13 -0.90
CA SER A 48 2.98 16.02 -1.87
C SER A 48 4.26 16.70 -1.36
N ALA A 49 4.67 16.47 -0.10
CA ALA A 49 5.63 17.31 0.61
C ALA A 49 7.06 16.75 0.61
#